data_AF-A0A1Q6RL98-F1
#
_entry.id   AF-A0A1Q6RL98-F1
#
_cell.length_a   1.000
_cell.length_b   1.000
_cell.length_c   1.000
_cell.angle_alpha   90.00
_cell.angle_beta   90.00
_cell.angle_gamma   90.00
#
_symmetry.space_group_name_H-M   'P 1'
#
loop_
_entity.id
_entity.type
_entity.pdbx_description
1 polymer ?
#
loop_
_entity_poly.entity_id
_entity_poly.type
_entity_poly.pdbx_seq_one_letter_code
_entity_poly.pdbx_strand_id
1 'polypeptide(L)'
;MIKPVTFQGCFNFNANLYALEVRSRFIDQSKANGYYKGYGNELAAQIVGQKIQIGTGAFLVQGRMCEITAAELVAPQIFDGFVGYVVARIETYHPSDDANCSLLAVVNRTYEAITLEQNDTYAATADNVNTAYELPLYSFEISGTSIVNLKKLLNPVADYATIKTIVDEALEKAASAVAAANTAISAANAANTKSDDAVAKATDAVSKATNAVSAANAANTKSDNAVETANGAKTTAETVKGIAESADAKAGNAETVAAGAVTTANGAKTKAEDAVSKAETAIETANGADTKADSATEVASAANTKSDNAVSAANEAKQTASDAANLASTTKTQVEQKVNDLEQQIGTKQGTTVTLNGTPQATFEGGGLIDENDTIIFSGGEA
;
A
#
# COMPACT_ATOMS: atom_id res chain seq x y z
N MET A 1 7.70 -95.49 -7.93
CA MET A 1 8.04 -96.27 -6.71
C MET A 1 9.54 -96.43 -6.69
N ILE A 2 10.21 -96.16 -5.56
CA ILE A 2 11.65 -96.44 -5.42
C ILE A 2 11.78 -97.97 -5.31
N LYS A 3 12.42 -98.64 -6.28
CA LYS A 3 12.81 -100.04 -6.09
C LYS A 3 13.96 -100.10 -5.06
N PRO A 4 14.11 -101.19 -4.30
CA PRO A 4 15.36 -101.44 -3.60
C PRO A 4 16.50 -101.60 -4.61
N VAL A 5 17.71 -101.25 -4.20
CA VAL A 5 18.94 -101.56 -4.95
C VAL A 5 19.05 -103.08 -5.03
N THR A 6 19.13 -103.64 -6.23
CA THR A 6 19.23 -105.09 -6.41
C THR A 6 20.70 -105.52 -6.50
N PHE A 7 21.12 -106.37 -5.57
CA PHE A 7 22.47 -106.93 -5.56
C PHE A 7 22.54 -108.16 -6.45
N GLN A 8 23.56 -108.25 -7.30
CA GLN A 8 23.72 -109.32 -8.26
C GLN A 8 25.21 -109.70 -8.39
N GLY A 9 25.53 -110.94 -7.98
CA GLY A 9 26.88 -111.52 -7.94
C GLY A 9 27.36 -111.91 -6.53
N CYS A 10 27.58 -113.21 -6.29
CA CYS A 10 28.17 -113.83 -5.08
C CYS A 10 27.35 -113.88 -3.75
N PHE A 11 27.33 -115.06 -3.12
CA PHE A 11 26.59 -115.38 -1.89
C PHE A 11 27.15 -114.80 -0.56
N ASN A 12 28.20 -113.99 -0.58
CA ASN A 12 28.86 -113.49 0.64
C ASN A 12 28.47 -112.05 0.95
N PHE A 13 27.37 -111.88 1.69
CA PHE A 13 26.89 -110.58 2.13
C PHE A 13 27.84 -109.93 3.15
N ASN A 14 28.78 -109.12 2.65
CA ASN A 14 29.71 -108.38 3.49
C ASN A 14 29.00 -107.14 4.05
N ALA A 15 28.83 -107.06 5.38
CA ALA A 15 27.88 -106.13 6.02
C ALA A 15 28.19 -104.63 5.81
N ASN A 16 29.40 -104.31 5.35
CA ASN A 16 29.82 -102.97 4.96
C ASN A 16 29.10 -102.44 3.70
N LEU A 17 28.65 -103.31 2.78
CA LEU A 17 27.90 -102.91 1.58
C LEU A 17 26.49 -102.43 1.90
N TYR A 18 25.83 -102.98 2.93
CA TYR A 18 24.50 -102.52 3.37
C TYR A 18 24.52 -101.08 3.93
N ALA A 19 25.61 -100.70 4.60
CA ALA A 19 25.82 -99.33 5.06
C ALA A 19 25.98 -98.33 3.90
N LEU A 20 26.43 -98.79 2.72
CA LEU A 20 26.50 -98.02 1.49
C LEU A 20 25.14 -97.98 0.77
N GLU A 21 24.35 -99.06 0.82
CA GLU A 21 22.98 -99.11 0.29
C GLU A 21 22.07 -98.05 0.95
N VAL A 22 22.13 -97.92 2.29
CA VAL A 22 21.37 -96.89 3.03
C VAL A 22 21.77 -95.48 2.61
N ARG A 23 23.04 -95.25 2.21
CA ARG A 23 23.51 -93.96 1.69
C ARG A 23 23.06 -93.70 0.25
N SER A 24 22.97 -94.72 -0.60
CA SER A 24 22.53 -94.56 -2.00
C SER A 24 21.01 -94.40 -2.17
N ARG A 25 20.18 -94.72 -1.16
CA ARG A 25 18.71 -94.56 -1.22
C ARG A 25 18.21 -93.11 -1.40
N PHE A 26 19.08 -92.11 -1.30
CA PHE A 26 18.78 -90.69 -1.55
C PHE A 26 19.09 -90.23 -3.01
N ILE A 27 19.48 -91.15 -3.89
CA ILE A 27 19.86 -90.88 -5.29
C ILE A 27 18.76 -91.41 -6.24
N ASP A 28 18.58 -90.79 -7.41
CA ASP A 28 17.79 -91.38 -8.50
C ASP A 28 18.48 -92.66 -9.00
N GLN A 29 18.05 -93.80 -8.45
CA GLN A 29 18.64 -95.11 -8.73
C GLN A 29 18.63 -95.45 -10.22
N SER A 30 17.62 -95.00 -10.99
CA SER A 30 17.51 -95.30 -12.43
C SER A 30 18.66 -94.72 -13.26
N LYS A 31 19.44 -93.78 -12.70
CA LYS A 31 20.58 -93.11 -13.35
C LYS A 31 21.86 -93.19 -12.52
N ALA A 32 21.87 -93.99 -11.46
CA ALA A 32 22.95 -94.05 -10.50
C ALA A 32 24.10 -94.94 -11.02
N ASN A 33 25.03 -94.33 -11.76
CA ASN A 33 26.25 -94.95 -12.24
C ASN A 33 27.46 -94.36 -11.49
N GLY A 34 28.16 -95.16 -10.66
CA GLY A 34 29.30 -94.68 -9.87
C GLY A 34 29.99 -95.77 -9.06
N TYR A 35 31.23 -95.55 -8.61
CA TYR A 35 31.94 -96.47 -7.70
C TYR A 35 31.80 -96.06 -6.23
N TYR A 36 31.94 -97.01 -5.31
CA TYR A 36 31.94 -96.72 -3.87
C TYR A 36 33.35 -96.34 -3.40
N LYS A 37 33.52 -95.06 -3.02
CA LYS A 37 34.76 -94.52 -2.47
C LYS A 37 35.09 -95.18 -1.13
N GLY A 38 36.36 -95.51 -0.91
CA GLY A 38 36.87 -96.20 0.28
C GLY A 38 36.61 -97.71 0.30
N TYR A 39 36.12 -98.32 -0.79
CA TYR A 39 35.87 -99.76 -0.89
C TYR A 39 36.85 -100.45 -1.85
N GLY A 40 37.50 -101.53 -1.39
CA GLY A 40 38.51 -102.26 -2.15
C GLY A 40 39.67 -101.37 -2.59
N ASN A 41 40.11 -101.53 -3.83
CA ASN A 41 41.02 -100.61 -4.53
C ASN A 41 40.26 -99.53 -5.33
N GLU A 42 38.97 -99.29 -5.05
CA GLU A 42 38.12 -98.35 -5.80
C GLU A 42 38.06 -98.63 -7.32
N LEU A 43 38.20 -99.90 -7.75
CA LEU A 43 38.38 -100.28 -9.16
C LEU A 43 39.61 -99.64 -9.83
N ALA A 44 40.67 -99.30 -9.09
CA ALA A 44 41.90 -98.75 -9.65
C ALA A 44 42.51 -99.70 -10.70
N ALA A 45 42.91 -99.16 -11.85
CA ALA A 45 43.41 -99.94 -12.97
C ALA A 45 44.87 -99.65 -13.30
N GLN A 46 45.59 -100.66 -13.79
CA GLN A 46 46.97 -100.54 -14.28
C GLN A 46 47.21 -101.41 -15.52
N ILE A 47 48.16 -101.00 -16.36
CA ILE A 47 48.56 -101.75 -17.55
C ILE A 47 49.58 -102.83 -17.15
N VAL A 48 49.34 -104.08 -17.53
CA VAL A 48 50.18 -105.24 -17.24
C VAL A 48 50.51 -105.95 -18.56
N GLY A 49 51.56 -105.48 -19.24
CA GLY A 49 51.88 -105.91 -20.60
C GLY A 49 50.78 -105.52 -21.58
N GLN A 50 50.27 -106.48 -22.36
CA GLN A 50 49.14 -106.29 -23.29
C GLN A 50 47.77 -106.53 -22.63
N LYS A 51 47.65 -106.30 -21.32
CA LYS A 51 46.42 -106.46 -20.55
C LYS A 51 46.22 -105.27 -19.61
N ILE A 52 44.99 -105.06 -19.17
CA ILE A 52 44.63 -104.07 -18.15
C ILE A 52 44.17 -104.85 -16.92
N GLN A 53 44.86 -104.65 -15.79
CA GLN A 53 44.42 -105.18 -14.51
C GLN A 53 43.45 -104.19 -13.86
N ILE A 54 42.24 -104.63 -13.55
CA ILE A 54 41.27 -103.89 -12.74
C ILE A 54 41.36 -104.41 -11.30
N GLY A 55 41.67 -103.53 -10.36
CA GLY A 55 41.72 -103.83 -8.93
C GLY A 55 40.34 -104.01 -8.31
N THR A 56 40.31 -104.46 -7.06
CA THR A 56 39.06 -104.71 -6.34
C THR A 56 38.21 -103.44 -6.17
N GLY A 57 36.91 -103.58 -6.00
CA GLY A 57 36.03 -102.45 -5.73
C GLY A 57 34.56 -102.77 -5.93
N ALA A 58 33.69 -101.95 -5.34
CA ALA A 58 32.25 -102.04 -5.53
C ALA A 58 31.75 -100.83 -6.33
N PHE A 59 30.70 -101.02 -7.11
CA PHE A 59 30.07 -99.97 -7.90
C PHE A 59 28.58 -100.22 -8.09
N LEU A 60 27.89 -99.18 -8.56
CA LEU A 60 26.46 -99.11 -8.80
C LEU A 60 26.23 -98.77 -10.27
N VAL A 61 25.32 -99.47 -10.93
CA VAL A 61 24.89 -99.22 -12.31
C VAL A 61 23.37 -99.28 -12.36
N GLN A 62 22.70 -98.16 -12.66
CA GLN A 62 21.22 -98.08 -12.68
C GLN A 62 20.53 -98.75 -11.47
N GLY A 63 21.07 -98.59 -10.26
CA GLY A 63 20.49 -99.20 -9.06
C GLY A 63 20.83 -100.68 -8.83
N ARG A 64 21.73 -101.27 -9.64
CA ARG A 64 22.30 -102.61 -9.42
C ARG A 64 23.71 -102.52 -8.86
N MET A 65 23.99 -103.21 -7.75
CA MET A 65 25.31 -103.24 -7.13
C MET A 65 26.13 -104.43 -7.64
N CYS A 66 27.38 -104.15 -8.01
CA CYS A 66 28.34 -105.13 -8.49
C CYS A 66 29.68 -104.96 -7.76
N GLU A 67 30.42 -106.06 -7.56
CA GLU A 67 31.70 -106.08 -6.86
C GLU A 67 32.75 -106.88 -7.64
N ILE A 68 33.91 -106.27 -7.82
CA ILE A 68 35.14 -106.94 -8.25
C ILE A 68 35.88 -107.37 -6.99
N THR A 69 35.75 -108.64 -6.61
CA THR A 69 36.24 -109.20 -5.33
C THR A 69 37.73 -109.56 -5.35
N ALA A 70 38.29 -109.80 -6.54
CA ALA A 70 39.71 -110.05 -6.78
C ALA A 70 40.16 -109.26 -8.03
N ALA A 71 41.46 -108.96 -8.15
CA ALA A 71 41.95 -108.17 -9.28
C ALA A 71 41.92 -108.98 -10.59
N GLU A 72 41.18 -108.48 -11.59
CA GLU A 72 40.93 -109.15 -12.87
C GLU A 72 41.81 -108.62 -14.00
N LEU A 73 42.23 -109.48 -14.92
CA LEU A 73 43.06 -109.13 -16.09
C LEU A 73 42.23 -109.14 -17.37
N VAL A 74 41.84 -107.95 -17.83
CA VAL A 74 41.11 -107.75 -19.08
C VAL A 74 42.11 -107.66 -20.25
N ALA A 75 41.87 -108.44 -21.30
CA ALA A 75 42.76 -108.53 -22.46
C ALA A 75 42.10 -107.92 -23.72
N PRO A 76 42.41 -106.67 -24.10
CA PRO A 76 41.96 -106.11 -25.37
C PRO A 76 42.58 -106.84 -26.56
N GLN A 77 41.89 -106.82 -27.71
CA GLN A 77 42.51 -107.14 -28.98
C GLN A 77 43.51 -106.04 -29.34
N ILE A 78 44.75 -106.41 -29.65
CA ILE A 78 45.83 -105.46 -29.90
C ILE A 78 45.91 -105.13 -31.39
N PHE A 79 45.43 -103.95 -31.74
CA PHE A 79 45.53 -103.37 -33.09
C PHE A 79 46.11 -101.96 -32.98
N ASP A 80 47.18 -101.68 -33.72
CA ASP A 80 47.85 -100.37 -33.68
C ASP A 80 46.90 -99.24 -34.13
N GLY A 81 46.92 -98.13 -33.38
CA GLY A 81 46.07 -96.96 -33.59
C GLY A 81 44.59 -97.16 -33.21
N PHE A 82 44.23 -98.25 -32.53
CA PHE A 82 42.87 -98.44 -32.00
C PHE A 82 42.75 -97.77 -30.62
N VAL A 83 41.53 -97.41 -30.27
CA VAL A 83 41.13 -96.97 -28.94
C VAL A 83 40.14 -97.97 -28.34
N GLY A 84 39.96 -97.96 -27.03
CA GLY A 84 39.09 -98.91 -26.37
C GLY A 84 38.55 -98.47 -25.03
N TYR A 85 37.52 -99.20 -24.57
CA TYR A 85 37.01 -99.10 -23.21
C TYR A 85 37.20 -100.44 -22.50
N VAL A 86 37.56 -100.37 -21.21
CA VAL A 86 37.23 -101.45 -20.28
C VAL A 86 35.83 -101.14 -19.76
N VAL A 87 34.90 -102.05 -20.02
CA VAL A 87 33.49 -101.93 -19.64
C VAL A 87 33.15 -102.97 -18.58
N ALA A 88 32.31 -102.59 -17.62
CA ALA A 88 31.57 -103.54 -16.83
C ALA A 88 30.25 -103.83 -17.56
N ARG A 89 30.14 -105.02 -18.13
CA ARG A 89 28.87 -105.54 -18.68
C ARG A 89 28.06 -106.10 -17.52
N ILE A 90 26.98 -105.40 -17.16
CA ILE A 90 26.04 -105.77 -16.12
C ILE A 90 24.80 -106.33 -16.77
N GLU A 91 24.46 -107.58 -16.46
CA GLU A 91 23.31 -108.29 -17.03
C GLU A 91 22.29 -108.58 -15.93
N THR A 92 20.98 -108.48 -16.21
CA THR A 92 19.95 -108.62 -15.17
C THR A 92 19.60 -110.05 -14.79
N TYR A 93 20.19 -111.04 -15.48
CA TYR A 93 20.34 -112.49 -15.24
C TYR A 93 19.30 -113.24 -14.37
N HIS A 94 18.80 -114.38 -14.90
CA HIS A 94 17.66 -115.16 -14.40
C HIS A 94 18.08 -116.44 -13.62
N PRO A 95 17.45 -116.81 -12.47
CA PRO A 95 17.92 -117.70 -11.37
C PRO A 95 18.81 -118.98 -11.50
N SER A 96 19.71 -119.19 -12.46
CA SER A 96 20.43 -120.48 -12.64
C SER A 96 21.97 -120.48 -12.73
N ASP A 97 22.65 -119.33 -12.77
CA ASP A 97 24.12 -119.19 -12.87
C ASP A 97 24.63 -118.07 -11.94
N ASP A 98 25.93 -118.12 -11.60
CA ASP A 98 26.51 -117.40 -10.46
C ASP A 98 27.20 -116.05 -10.81
N ALA A 99 27.25 -115.63 -12.07
CA ALA A 99 27.97 -114.43 -12.51
C ALA A 99 27.22 -113.61 -13.58
N ASN A 100 27.00 -112.32 -13.30
CA ASN A 100 26.22 -111.40 -14.14
C ASN A 100 26.81 -109.97 -14.20
N CYS A 101 27.99 -109.78 -13.61
CA CYS A 101 28.90 -108.68 -13.90
C CYS A 101 30.13 -109.30 -14.56
N SER A 102 30.58 -108.75 -15.69
CA SER A 102 31.83 -109.15 -16.35
C SER A 102 32.62 -107.95 -16.84
N LEU A 103 33.94 -108.05 -16.79
CA LEU A 103 34.85 -107.03 -17.30
C LEU A 103 35.30 -107.38 -18.72
N LEU A 104 34.92 -106.56 -19.68
CA LEU A 104 35.24 -106.74 -21.09
C LEU A 104 36.12 -105.59 -21.59
N ALA A 105 36.99 -105.87 -22.56
CA ALA A 105 37.66 -104.83 -23.32
C ALA A 105 37.11 -104.80 -24.74
N VAL A 106 36.56 -103.65 -25.12
CA VAL A 106 36.05 -103.38 -26.46
C VAL A 106 36.96 -102.36 -27.13
N VAL A 107 37.32 -102.60 -28.40
CA VAL A 107 38.27 -101.77 -29.16
C VAL A 107 37.73 -101.45 -30.55
N ASN A 108 38.01 -100.25 -31.06
CA ASN A 108 37.77 -99.88 -32.45
C ASN A 108 38.71 -98.73 -32.88
N ARG A 109 38.65 -98.30 -34.14
CA ARG A 109 39.49 -97.22 -34.66
C ARG A 109 39.24 -95.84 -34.02
N THR A 110 38.02 -95.59 -33.55
CA THR A 110 37.67 -94.38 -32.80
C THR A 110 36.65 -94.72 -31.71
N TYR A 111 36.50 -93.85 -30.70
CA TYR A 111 35.57 -94.11 -29.58
C TYR A 111 34.11 -94.12 -30.02
N GLU A 112 33.76 -93.32 -31.04
CA GLU A 112 32.41 -93.22 -31.61
C GLU A 112 32.01 -94.48 -32.38
N ALA A 113 32.99 -95.27 -32.84
CA ALA A 113 32.77 -96.55 -33.50
C ALA A 113 32.59 -97.72 -32.50
N ILE A 114 32.74 -97.49 -31.20
CA ILE A 114 32.48 -98.50 -30.16
C ILE A 114 31.00 -98.39 -29.75
N THR A 115 30.17 -99.31 -30.24
CA THR A 115 28.79 -99.47 -29.77
C THR A 115 28.79 -100.23 -28.45
N LEU A 116 28.35 -99.58 -27.38
CA LEU A 116 28.10 -100.21 -26.07
C LEU A 116 26.61 -100.56 -25.93
N GLU A 117 26.31 -101.67 -25.27
CA GLU A 117 24.94 -101.98 -24.86
C GLU A 117 24.51 -101.03 -23.73
N GLN A 118 23.35 -100.38 -23.85
CA GLN A 118 22.89 -99.32 -22.93
C GLN A 118 21.42 -99.49 -22.51
N ASN A 119 20.96 -100.73 -22.35
CA ASN A 119 19.55 -101.02 -22.04
C ASN A 119 19.19 -100.63 -20.59
N ASP A 120 17.92 -100.32 -20.34
CA ASP A 120 17.43 -99.99 -18.99
C ASP A 120 17.30 -101.27 -18.13
N THR A 121 18.33 -101.54 -17.33
CA THR A 121 18.38 -102.65 -16.37
C THR A 121 17.56 -102.41 -15.10
N TYR A 122 17.03 -101.20 -14.89
CA TYR A 122 16.16 -100.85 -13.76
C TYR A 122 14.66 -100.98 -14.11
N ALA A 123 14.33 -101.02 -15.40
CA ALA A 123 12.98 -101.26 -15.92
C ALA A 123 12.29 -102.48 -15.28
N ALA A 124 10.95 -102.44 -15.17
CA ALA A 124 10.16 -103.55 -14.63
C ALA A 124 10.24 -104.84 -15.49
N THR A 125 10.52 -104.71 -16.78
CA THR A 125 10.75 -105.84 -17.69
C THR A 125 12.08 -106.55 -17.43
N ALA A 126 13.09 -105.82 -16.99
CA ALA A 126 14.43 -106.35 -16.74
C ALA A 126 14.50 -107.29 -15.52
N ASP A 127 13.45 -107.31 -14.69
CA ASP A 127 13.28 -108.27 -13.59
C ASP A 127 12.86 -109.68 -14.08
N ASN A 128 12.38 -109.81 -15.33
CA ASN A 128 11.87 -111.06 -15.92
C ASN A 128 12.50 -111.42 -17.28
N VAL A 129 13.28 -110.51 -17.87
CA VAL A 129 13.98 -110.68 -19.15
C VAL A 129 15.42 -110.23 -18.98
N ASN A 130 16.40 -111.09 -19.32
CA ASN A 130 17.81 -110.70 -19.24
C ASN A 130 18.07 -109.50 -20.14
N THR A 131 18.61 -108.44 -19.53
CA THR A 131 18.85 -107.13 -20.14
C THR A 131 20.27 -106.71 -19.72
N ALA A 132 21.08 -106.14 -20.62
CA ALA A 132 22.44 -105.75 -20.27
C ALA A 132 22.76 -104.26 -20.49
N TYR A 133 23.67 -103.76 -19.66
CA TYR A 133 24.23 -102.41 -19.73
C TYR A 133 25.74 -102.48 -19.54
N GLU A 134 26.47 -101.91 -20.49
CA GLU A 134 27.93 -101.86 -20.53
C GLU A 134 28.41 -100.49 -20.05
N LEU A 135 28.76 -100.40 -18.76
CA LEU A 135 29.28 -99.17 -18.18
C LEU A 135 30.78 -99.03 -18.50
N PRO A 136 31.23 -98.02 -19.27
CA PRO A 136 32.65 -97.78 -19.48
C PRO A 136 33.32 -97.31 -18.18
N LEU A 137 34.20 -98.15 -17.64
CA LEU A 137 34.97 -97.87 -16.42
C LEU A 137 36.23 -97.05 -16.72
N TYR A 138 36.91 -97.41 -17.81
CA TYR A 138 38.16 -96.79 -18.27
C TYR A 138 38.19 -96.67 -19.79
N SER A 139 38.75 -95.58 -20.31
CA SER A 139 39.22 -95.49 -21.70
C SER A 139 40.71 -95.81 -21.79
N PHE A 140 41.18 -96.30 -22.93
CA PHE A 140 42.60 -96.49 -23.25
C PHE A 140 42.83 -96.39 -24.76
N GLU A 141 44.10 -96.30 -25.15
CA GLU A 141 44.55 -96.28 -26.54
C GLU A 141 45.60 -97.38 -26.77
N ILE A 142 45.80 -97.80 -28.01
CA ILE A 142 46.79 -98.80 -28.41
C ILE A 142 47.77 -98.16 -29.39
N SER A 143 49.06 -98.17 -29.04
CA SER A 143 50.15 -97.65 -29.86
C SER A 143 51.20 -98.73 -30.05
N GLY A 144 51.40 -99.15 -31.31
CA GLY A 144 52.11 -100.37 -31.66
C GLY A 144 51.49 -101.59 -30.98
N THR A 145 52.24 -102.21 -30.08
CA THR A 145 51.80 -103.34 -29.24
C THR A 145 51.51 -102.94 -27.79
N SER A 146 51.52 -101.65 -27.47
CA SER A 146 51.40 -101.14 -26.09
C SER A 146 50.05 -100.49 -25.85
N ILE A 147 49.46 -100.77 -24.68
CA ILE A 147 48.31 -100.03 -24.17
C ILE A 147 48.83 -98.73 -23.53
N VAL A 148 48.23 -97.60 -23.85
CA VAL A 148 48.58 -96.27 -23.33
C VAL A 148 47.32 -95.48 -22.96
N ASN A 149 47.49 -94.29 -22.36
CA ASN A 149 46.40 -93.35 -22.06
C ASN A 149 45.20 -93.93 -21.28
N LEU A 150 45.47 -94.90 -20.38
CA LEU A 150 44.48 -95.50 -19.50
C LEU A 150 43.91 -94.43 -18.53
N LYS A 151 42.62 -94.12 -18.66
CA LYS A 151 41.94 -93.04 -17.93
C LYS A 151 40.62 -93.53 -17.34
N LYS A 152 40.42 -93.36 -16.03
CA LYS A 152 39.16 -93.67 -15.34
C LYS A 152 38.05 -92.73 -15.81
N LEU A 153 36.87 -93.29 -16.07
CA LEU A 153 35.68 -92.57 -16.52
C LEU A 153 34.59 -92.49 -15.44
N LEU A 154 34.65 -93.40 -14.46
CA LEU A 154 33.64 -93.54 -13.41
C LEU A 154 33.95 -92.65 -12.20
N ASN A 155 32.95 -91.85 -11.79
CA ASN A 155 33.00 -91.02 -10.58
C ASN A 155 32.51 -91.79 -9.33
N PRO A 156 32.81 -91.30 -8.11
CA PRO A 156 32.15 -91.81 -6.90
C PRO A 156 30.63 -91.66 -6.98
N VAL A 157 29.89 -92.62 -6.40
CA VAL A 157 28.45 -92.45 -6.12
C VAL A 157 28.28 -91.22 -5.21
N ALA A 158 27.47 -90.24 -5.65
CA ALA A 158 27.30 -88.96 -4.96
C ALA A 158 26.79 -89.14 -3.53
N ASP A 159 27.54 -88.63 -2.54
CA ASP A 159 27.25 -88.87 -1.13
C ASP A 159 26.42 -87.77 -0.46
N TYR A 160 25.86 -88.10 0.70
CA TYR A 160 25.12 -87.18 1.55
C TYR A 160 25.93 -85.92 1.92
N ALA A 161 27.26 -86.03 2.04
CA ALA A 161 28.13 -84.90 2.36
C ALA A 161 28.12 -83.83 1.26
N THR A 162 28.17 -84.25 -0.01
CA THR A 162 28.09 -83.35 -1.17
C THR A 162 26.77 -82.57 -1.18
N ILE A 163 25.63 -83.24 -0.95
CA ILE A 163 24.31 -82.60 -0.89
C ILE A 163 24.21 -81.65 0.31
N LYS A 164 24.72 -82.07 1.49
CA LYS A 164 24.69 -81.24 2.70
C LYS A 164 25.45 -79.92 2.50
N THR A 165 26.64 -79.95 1.90
CA THR A 165 27.42 -78.74 1.62
C THR A 165 26.65 -77.74 0.76
N ILE A 166 25.98 -78.20 -0.30
CA ILE A 166 25.15 -77.35 -1.16
C ILE A 166 24.00 -76.69 -0.39
N VAL A 167 23.36 -77.44 0.53
CA VAL A 167 22.27 -76.92 1.38
C VAL A 167 22.79 -75.91 2.41
N ASP A 168 23.92 -76.19 3.06
CA ASP A 168 24.53 -75.27 4.03
C ASP A 168 24.93 -73.94 3.35
N GLU A 169 25.57 -73.99 2.18
CA GLU A 169 25.91 -72.81 1.38
C GLU A 169 24.68 -72.01 0.94
N ALA A 170 23.60 -72.69 0.56
CA ALA A 170 22.35 -72.04 0.16
C ALA A 170 21.69 -71.31 1.35
N LEU A 171 21.75 -71.92 2.55
CA LEU A 171 21.25 -71.32 3.78
C LEU A 171 22.07 -70.09 4.21
N GLU A 172 23.41 -70.15 4.08
CA GLU A 172 24.30 -69.01 4.36
C GLU A 172 24.05 -67.83 3.40
N LYS A 173 23.90 -68.13 2.10
CA LYS A 173 23.53 -67.12 1.08
C LYS A 173 22.16 -66.49 1.36
N ALA A 174 21.17 -67.28 1.78
CA ALA A 174 19.85 -66.78 2.17
C ALA A 174 19.90 -65.89 3.41
N ALA A 175 20.64 -66.28 4.46
CA ALA A 175 20.84 -65.48 5.66
C ALA A 175 21.53 -64.14 5.35
N SER A 176 22.54 -64.17 4.48
CA SER A 176 23.25 -62.97 4.01
C SER A 176 22.33 -62.02 3.24
N ALA A 177 21.45 -62.55 2.38
CA ALA A 177 20.46 -61.75 1.64
C ALA A 177 19.43 -61.10 2.58
N VAL A 178 18.96 -61.81 3.61
CA VAL A 178 18.05 -61.27 4.64
C VAL A 178 18.74 -60.16 5.45
N ALA A 179 20.00 -60.35 5.84
CA ALA A 179 20.78 -59.32 6.53
C ALA A 179 20.92 -58.04 5.69
N ALA A 180 21.27 -58.18 4.40
CA ALA A 180 21.35 -57.06 3.47
C ALA A 180 20.01 -56.34 3.28
N ALA A 181 18.90 -57.09 3.16
CA ALA A 181 17.55 -56.51 3.06
C ALA A 181 17.18 -55.71 4.33
N ASN A 182 17.46 -56.25 5.53
CA ASN A 182 17.23 -55.54 6.79
C ASN A 182 18.07 -54.27 6.93
N THR A 183 19.33 -54.29 6.47
CA THR A 183 20.17 -53.08 6.38
C THR A 183 19.57 -52.04 5.43
N ALA A 184 19.07 -52.46 4.26
CA ALA A 184 18.42 -51.57 3.30
C ALA A 184 17.13 -50.94 3.86
N ILE A 185 16.28 -51.72 4.55
CA ILE A 185 15.08 -51.23 5.23
C ILE A 185 15.45 -50.20 6.31
N SER A 186 16.48 -50.48 7.11
CA SER A 186 16.95 -49.54 8.14
C SER A 186 17.45 -48.22 7.55
N ALA A 187 18.19 -48.29 6.43
CA ALA A 187 18.64 -47.11 5.70
C ALA A 187 17.48 -46.30 5.10
N ALA A 188 16.47 -46.98 4.53
CA ALA A 188 15.26 -46.34 4.00
C ALA A 188 14.45 -45.64 5.10
N ASN A 189 14.26 -46.28 6.26
CA ASN A 189 13.58 -45.67 7.40
C ASN A 189 14.33 -44.43 7.92
N ALA A 190 15.66 -44.49 8.01
CA ALA A 190 16.47 -43.33 8.39
C ALA A 190 16.43 -42.19 7.34
N ALA A 191 16.24 -42.51 6.05
CA ALA A 191 16.01 -41.51 5.00
C ALA A 191 14.62 -40.87 5.14
N ASN A 192 13.56 -41.65 5.43
CA ASN A 192 12.23 -41.13 5.69
C ASN A 192 12.22 -40.16 6.88
N THR A 193 12.82 -40.51 8.02
CA THR A 193 12.91 -39.59 9.18
C THR A 193 13.61 -38.27 8.82
N LYS A 194 14.69 -38.31 8.02
CA LYS A 194 15.36 -37.09 7.53
C LYS A 194 14.48 -36.26 6.58
N SER A 195 13.62 -36.92 5.81
CA SER A 195 12.64 -36.27 4.94
C SER A 195 11.56 -35.57 5.77
N ASP A 196 11.03 -36.23 6.79
CA ASP A 196 10.02 -35.67 7.70
C ASP A 196 10.57 -34.45 8.47
N ASP A 197 11.81 -34.55 8.98
CA ASP A 197 12.53 -33.43 9.59
C ASP A 197 12.71 -32.23 8.63
N ALA A 198 12.96 -32.50 7.34
CA ALA A 198 13.11 -31.47 6.33
C ALA A 198 11.77 -30.80 6.00
N VAL A 199 10.68 -31.57 5.91
CA VAL A 199 9.32 -31.06 5.74
C VAL A 199 8.93 -30.18 6.93
N ALA A 200 9.17 -30.62 8.17
CA ALA A 200 8.88 -29.84 9.37
C ALA A 200 9.62 -28.48 9.39
N LYS A 201 10.92 -28.47 9.02
CA LYS A 201 11.71 -27.22 8.89
C LYS A 201 11.18 -26.31 7.79
N ALA A 202 10.74 -26.87 6.65
CA ALA A 202 10.12 -26.08 5.57
C ALA A 202 8.79 -25.45 6.02
N THR A 203 7.95 -26.19 6.76
CA THR A 203 6.68 -25.67 7.32
C THR A 203 6.90 -24.54 8.33
N ASP A 204 7.88 -24.66 9.23
CA ASP A 204 8.28 -23.59 10.15
C ASP A 204 8.78 -22.34 9.40
N ALA A 205 9.60 -22.52 8.35
CA ALA A 205 10.06 -21.41 7.51
C ALA A 205 8.90 -20.68 6.79
N VAL A 206 7.91 -21.41 6.25
CA VAL A 206 6.71 -20.83 5.63
C VAL A 206 5.87 -20.07 6.66
N SER A 207 5.76 -20.59 7.89
CA SER A 207 5.04 -19.91 8.99
C SER A 207 5.72 -18.61 9.39
N LYS A 208 7.06 -18.61 9.51
CA LYS A 208 7.86 -17.40 9.76
C LYS A 208 7.74 -16.36 8.64
N ALA A 209 7.77 -16.79 7.38
CA ALA A 209 7.57 -15.90 6.23
C ALA A 209 6.17 -15.26 6.24
N THR A 210 5.12 -16.04 6.56
CA THR A 210 3.73 -15.57 6.67
C THR A 210 3.57 -14.52 7.77
N ASN A 211 4.18 -14.74 8.93
CA ASN A 211 4.19 -13.77 10.04
C ASN A 211 4.94 -12.49 9.66
N ALA A 212 6.06 -12.58 8.93
CA ALA A 212 6.79 -11.41 8.44
C ALA A 212 5.97 -10.58 7.43
N VAL A 213 5.25 -11.23 6.49
CA VAL A 213 4.34 -10.55 5.56
C VAL A 213 3.20 -9.85 6.32
N SER A 214 2.60 -10.51 7.31
CA SER A 214 1.56 -9.91 8.15
C SER A 214 2.07 -8.67 8.91
N ALA A 215 3.29 -8.74 9.46
CA ALA A 215 3.92 -7.61 10.14
C ALA A 215 4.23 -6.44 9.18
N ALA A 216 4.71 -6.73 7.96
CA ALA A 216 4.95 -5.71 6.94
C ALA A 216 3.65 -5.03 6.48
N ASN A 217 2.58 -5.78 6.26
CA ASN A 217 1.26 -5.23 5.92
C ASN A 217 0.73 -4.32 7.03
N ALA A 218 0.85 -4.73 8.30
CA ALA A 218 0.46 -3.90 9.45
C ALA A 218 1.33 -2.63 9.60
N ALA A 219 2.60 -2.66 9.17
CA ALA A 219 3.46 -1.49 9.12
C ALA A 219 3.03 -0.52 7.99
N ASN A 220 2.69 -1.03 6.80
CA ASN A 220 2.15 -0.22 5.71
C ASN A 220 0.86 0.50 6.12
N THR A 221 -0.12 -0.20 6.71
CA THR A 221 -1.35 0.44 7.20
C THR A 221 -1.08 1.56 8.23
N LYS A 222 -0.09 1.39 9.12
CA LYS A 222 0.33 2.46 10.03
C LYS A 222 0.96 3.65 9.30
N SER A 223 1.73 3.39 8.25
CA SER A 223 2.31 4.43 7.39
C SER A 223 1.23 5.21 6.66
N ASP A 224 0.24 4.52 6.06
CA ASP A 224 -0.86 5.15 5.33
C ASP A 224 -1.69 6.05 6.25
N ASN A 225 -2.05 5.57 7.44
CA ASN A 225 -2.76 6.36 8.46
C ASN A 225 -1.94 7.58 8.92
N ALA A 226 -0.62 7.48 9.00
CA ALA A 226 0.25 8.60 9.35
C ALA A 226 0.31 9.65 8.23
N VAL A 227 0.32 9.22 6.96
CA VAL A 227 0.22 10.11 5.78
C VAL A 227 -1.14 10.82 5.73
N GLU A 228 -2.24 10.10 5.98
CA GLU A 228 -3.58 10.69 6.07
C GLU A 228 -3.65 11.77 7.18
N THR A 229 -3.12 11.44 8.37
CA THR A 229 -3.06 12.38 9.50
C THR A 229 -2.25 13.64 9.16
N ALA A 230 -1.10 13.49 8.49
CA ALA A 230 -0.26 14.60 8.06
C ALA A 230 -0.94 15.48 7.00
N ASN A 231 -1.66 14.87 6.05
CA ASN A 231 -2.44 15.59 5.04
C ASN A 231 -3.62 16.36 5.67
N GLY A 232 -4.30 15.78 6.66
CA GLY A 232 -5.33 16.46 7.44
C GLY A 232 -4.78 17.71 8.15
N ALA A 233 -3.65 17.57 8.84
CA ALA A 233 -2.97 18.69 9.51
C ALA A 233 -2.55 19.81 8.53
N LYS A 234 -2.07 19.46 7.34
CA LYS A 234 -1.74 20.43 6.27
C LYS A 234 -2.96 21.25 5.86
N THR A 235 -4.09 20.59 5.59
CA THR A 235 -5.35 21.27 5.22
C THR A 235 -5.86 22.20 6.32
N THR A 236 -5.73 21.80 7.60
CA THR A 236 -6.04 22.69 8.73
C THR A 236 -5.13 23.91 8.76
N ALA A 237 -3.81 23.75 8.54
CA ALA A 237 -2.88 24.87 8.52
C ALA A 237 -3.16 25.86 7.37
N GLU A 238 -3.48 25.35 6.17
CA GLU A 238 -3.90 26.16 5.01
C GLU A 238 -5.20 26.94 5.29
N THR A 239 -6.16 26.32 5.99
CA THR A 239 -7.40 26.98 6.43
C THR A 239 -7.12 28.10 7.43
N VAL A 240 -6.28 27.85 8.43
CA VAL A 240 -5.89 28.86 9.45
C VAL A 240 -5.17 30.04 8.80
N LYS A 241 -4.31 29.79 7.82
CA LYS A 241 -3.65 30.86 7.05
C LYS A 241 -4.67 31.79 6.37
N GLY A 242 -5.66 31.22 5.66
CA GLY A 242 -6.69 32.04 4.99
C GLY A 242 -7.55 32.86 5.95
N ILE A 243 -7.83 32.34 7.16
CA ILE A 243 -8.51 33.10 8.22
C ILE A 243 -7.66 34.29 8.68
N ALA A 244 -6.35 34.10 8.86
CA ALA A 244 -5.43 35.17 9.26
C ALA A 244 -5.33 36.27 8.19
N GLU A 245 -5.18 35.90 6.91
CA GLU A 245 -5.14 36.85 5.79
C GLU A 245 -6.44 37.69 5.69
N SER A 246 -7.60 37.07 5.94
CA SER A 246 -8.90 37.77 5.98
C SER A 246 -9.04 38.73 7.19
N ALA A 247 -8.50 38.34 8.35
CA ALA A 247 -8.50 39.19 9.54
C ALA A 247 -7.61 40.43 9.36
N ASP A 248 -6.44 40.28 8.75
CA ASP A 248 -5.51 41.37 8.46
C ASP A 248 -6.12 42.40 7.49
N ALA A 249 -6.74 41.94 6.40
CA ALA A 249 -7.47 42.81 5.47
C ALA A 249 -8.62 43.59 6.15
N LYS A 250 -9.30 42.97 7.12
CA LYS A 250 -10.35 43.65 7.90
C LYS A 250 -9.78 44.73 8.83
N ALA A 251 -8.59 44.51 9.39
CA ALA A 251 -7.90 45.51 10.22
C ALA A 251 -7.49 46.74 9.40
N GLY A 252 -6.87 46.57 8.23
CA GLY A 252 -6.49 47.68 7.34
C GLY A 252 -7.69 48.51 6.84
N ASN A 253 -8.83 47.85 6.59
CA ASN A 253 -10.08 48.55 6.28
C ASN A 253 -10.58 49.40 7.47
N ALA A 254 -10.47 48.91 8.70
CA ALA A 254 -10.87 49.65 9.89
C ALA A 254 -9.96 50.87 10.14
N GLU A 255 -8.65 50.73 9.91
CA GLU A 255 -7.69 51.84 9.95
C GLU A 255 -8.04 52.93 8.93
N THR A 256 -8.36 52.53 7.69
CA THR A 256 -8.78 53.45 6.62
C THR A 256 -10.06 54.22 7.00
N VAL A 257 -11.05 53.54 7.59
CA VAL A 257 -12.29 54.19 8.08
C VAL A 257 -11.99 55.16 9.23
N ALA A 258 -11.10 54.80 10.16
CA ALA A 258 -10.69 55.69 11.25
C ALA A 258 -9.99 56.95 10.73
N ALA A 259 -9.09 56.84 9.75
CA ALA A 259 -8.44 57.98 9.11
C ALA A 259 -9.45 58.90 8.38
N GLY A 260 -10.46 58.34 7.73
CA GLY A 260 -11.57 59.09 7.12
C GLY A 260 -12.44 59.82 8.15
N ALA A 261 -12.69 59.20 9.31
CA ALA A 261 -13.43 59.82 10.41
C ALA A 261 -12.64 61.00 11.03
N VAL A 262 -11.33 60.85 11.26
CA VAL A 262 -10.45 61.94 11.72
C VAL A 262 -10.43 63.10 10.72
N THR A 263 -10.32 62.81 9.42
CA THR A 263 -10.37 63.82 8.36
C THR A 263 -11.69 64.60 8.38
N THR A 264 -12.82 63.89 8.55
CA THR A 264 -14.16 64.48 8.65
C THR A 264 -14.30 65.37 9.88
N ALA A 265 -13.82 64.92 11.04
CA ALA A 265 -13.83 65.67 12.28
C ALA A 265 -13.00 66.97 12.18
N ASN A 266 -11.82 66.90 11.57
CA ASN A 266 -10.98 68.08 11.30
C ASN A 266 -11.69 69.08 10.38
N GLY A 267 -12.34 68.62 9.31
CA GLY A 267 -13.13 69.48 8.42
C GLY A 267 -14.34 70.12 9.11
N ALA A 268 -14.97 69.42 10.07
CA ALA A 268 -16.04 69.99 10.90
C ALA A 268 -15.50 71.06 11.89
N LYS A 269 -14.34 70.83 12.49
CA LYS A 269 -13.65 71.79 13.36
C LYS A 269 -13.36 73.11 12.63
N THR A 270 -12.77 73.05 11.44
CA THR A 270 -12.50 74.25 10.62
C THR A 270 -13.78 75.03 10.28
N LYS A 271 -14.87 74.34 9.91
CA LYS A 271 -16.16 75.01 9.65
C LYS A 271 -16.75 75.69 10.89
N ALA A 272 -16.52 75.14 12.07
CA ALA A 272 -16.95 75.77 13.32
C ALA A 272 -16.10 77.02 13.63
N GLU A 273 -14.79 76.96 13.39
CA GLU A 273 -13.86 78.11 13.52
C GLU A 273 -14.25 79.24 12.54
N ASP A 274 -14.53 78.93 11.27
CA ASP A 274 -15.05 79.88 10.28
C ASP A 274 -16.37 80.54 10.70
N ALA A 275 -17.26 79.78 11.36
CA ALA A 275 -18.56 80.26 11.81
C ALA A 275 -18.43 81.21 13.01
N VAL A 276 -17.52 80.92 13.95
CA VAL A 276 -17.19 81.81 15.07
C VAL A 276 -16.65 83.14 14.53
N SER A 277 -15.67 83.11 13.63
CA SER A 277 -15.09 84.34 13.06
C SER A 277 -16.13 85.22 12.35
N LYS A 278 -17.08 84.62 11.60
CA LYS A 278 -18.20 85.36 10.99
C LYS A 278 -19.15 85.98 12.02
N ALA A 279 -19.39 85.31 13.15
CA ALA A 279 -20.22 85.84 14.22
C ALA A 279 -19.55 87.04 14.90
N GLU A 280 -18.23 86.98 15.13
CA GLU A 280 -17.43 88.10 15.65
C GLU A 280 -17.52 89.34 14.73
N THR A 281 -17.32 89.18 13.42
CA THR A 281 -17.50 90.27 12.43
C THR A 281 -18.92 90.86 12.41
N ALA A 282 -19.94 90.02 12.62
CA ALA A 282 -21.33 90.48 12.69
C ALA A 282 -21.60 91.31 13.96
N ILE A 283 -21.00 90.94 15.10
CA ILE A 283 -21.07 91.71 16.36
C ILE A 283 -20.38 93.07 16.19
N GLU A 284 -19.19 93.12 15.59
CA GLU A 284 -18.50 94.39 15.29
C GLU A 284 -19.37 95.32 14.42
N THR A 285 -20.00 94.75 13.39
CA THR A 285 -20.90 95.49 12.48
C THR A 285 -22.12 96.04 13.22
N ALA A 286 -22.72 95.25 14.13
CA ALA A 286 -23.85 95.68 14.95
C ALA A 286 -23.47 96.82 15.90
N ASN A 287 -22.34 96.71 16.61
CA ASN A 287 -21.83 97.76 17.51
C ASN A 287 -21.56 99.07 16.75
N GLY A 288 -21.05 98.98 15.51
CA GLY A 288 -20.84 100.15 14.64
C GLY A 288 -22.15 100.80 14.17
N ALA A 289 -23.21 100.02 13.97
CA ALA A 289 -24.53 100.53 13.65
C ALA A 289 -25.19 101.22 14.86
N ASP A 290 -25.04 100.66 16.06
CA ASP A 290 -25.55 101.20 17.32
C ASP A 290 -24.94 102.58 17.62
N THR A 291 -23.61 102.68 17.54
CA THR A 291 -22.85 103.95 17.67
C THR A 291 -23.35 105.03 16.70
N LYS A 292 -23.77 104.63 15.48
CA LYS A 292 -24.30 105.54 14.47
C LYS A 292 -25.77 105.95 14.76
N ALA A 293 -26.55 105.09 15.39
CA ALA A 293 -27.91 105.40 15.84
C ALA A 293 -27.90 106.39 17.02
N ASP A 294 -26.98 106.23 17.97
CA ASP A 294 -26.72 107.20 19.05
C ASP A 294 -26.37 108.58 18.46
N SER A 295 -25.40 108.61 17.53
CA SER A 295 -24.99 109.84 16.84
C SER A 295 -26.16 110.53 16.12
N ALA A 296 -27.06 109.76 15.50
CA ALA A 296 -28.25 110.31 14.85
C ALA A 296 -29.28 110.85 15.86
N THR A 297 -29.38 110.22 17.04
CA THR A 297 -30.25 110.64 18.14
C THR A 297 -29.77 111.96 18.77
N GLU A 298 -28.46 112.15 18.92
CA GLU A 298 -27.87 113.43 19.33
C GLU A 298 -28.20 114.57 18.33
N VAL A 299 -28.02 114.32 17.03
CA VAL A 299 -28.34 115.29 15.96
C VAL A 299 -29.83 115.64 15.96
N ALA A 300 -30.72 114.65 16.11
CA ALA A 300 -32.17 114.89 16.19
C ALA A 300 -32.54 115.71 17.43
N SER A 301 -31.91 115.43 18.57
CA SER A 301 -32.12 116.19 19.82
C SER A 301 -31.68 117.65 19.68
N ALA A 302 -30.51 117.89 19.07
CA ALA A 302 -30.03 119.24 18.77
C ALA A 302 -30.95 119.99 17.78
N ALA A 303 -31.54 119.29 16.81
CA ALA A 303 -32.53 119.86 15.90
C ALA A 303 -33.84 120.25 16.62
N ASN A 304 -34.34 119.42 17.56
CA ASN A 304 -35.47 119.76 18.40
C ASN A 304 -35.20 121.02 19.24
N THR A 305 -34.06 121.09 19.95
CA THR A 305 -33.68 122.30 20.71
C THR A 305 -33.66 123.55 19.83
N LYS A 306 -33.16 123.44 18.59
CA LYS A 306 -33.16 124.55 17.63
C LYS A 306 -34.57 124.93 17.17
N SER A 307 -35.48 123.96 17.03
CA SER A 307 -36.90 124.18 16.74
C SER A 307 -37.60 124.89 17.89
N ASP A 308 -37.41 124.43 19.14
CA ASP A 308 -38.00 125.04 20.34
C ASP A 308 -37.53 126.49 20.54
N ASN A 309 -36.26 126.77 20.26
CA ASN A 309 -35.72 128.13 20.23
C ASN A 309 -36.38 128.99 19.14
N ALA A 310 -36.63 128.44 17.94
CA ALA A 310 -37.33 129.16 16.87
C ALA A 310 -38.81 129.42 17.20
N VAL A 311 -39.50 128.47 17.84
CA VAL A 311 -40.87 128.64 18.35
C VAL A 311 -40.91 129.73 19.44
N SER A 312 -39.94 129.74 20.34
CA SER A 312 -39.83 130.78 21.39
C SER A 312 -39.63 132.16 20.77
N ALA A 313 -38.69 132.32 19.83
CA ALA A 313 -38.47 133.57 19.11
C ALA A 313 -39.71 134.02 18.30
N ALA A 314 -40.45 133.09 17.69
CA ALA A 314 -41.71 133.40 17.01
C ALA A 314 -42.81 133.88 17.98
N ASN A 315 -42.87 133.33 19.18
CA ASN A 315 -43.79 133.79 20.23
C ASN A 315 -43.41 135.17 20.78
N GLU A 316 -42.11 135.46 20.97
CA GLU A 316 -41.62 136.81 21.33
C GLU A 316 -41.96 137.85 20.25
N ALA A 317 -41.75 137.51 18.97
CA ALA A 317 -42.13 138.37 17.85
C ALA A 317 -43.64 138.60 17.78
N LYS A 318 -44.46 137.57 18.04
CA LYS A 318 -45.92 137.67 18.14
C LYS A 318 -46.35 138.58 19.30
N GLN A 319 -45.73 138.46 20.47
CA GLN A 319 -46.00 139.34 21.61
C GLN A 319 -45.65 140.79 21.28
N THR A 320 -44.47 141.04 20.70
CA THR A 320 -44.03 142.36 20.24
C THR A 320 -45.02 142.98 19.25
N ALA A 321 -45.56 142.18 18.31
CA ALA A 321 -46.57 142.63 17.37
C ALA A 321 -47.92 142.96 18.04
N SER A 322 -48.35 142.16 19.03
CA SER A 322 -49.53 142.47 19.85
C SER A 322 -49.36 143.76 20.66
N ASP A 323 -48.18 143.98 21.25
CA ASP A 323 -47.89 145.18 22.03
C ASP A 323 -47.87 146.44 21.15
N ALA A 324 -47.29 146.35 19.94
CA ALA A 324 -47.34 147.42 18.94
C ALA A 324 -48.78 147.72 18.48
N ALA A 325 -49.61 146.69 18.29
CA ALA A 325 -51.03 146.86 17.92
C ALA A 325 -51.84 147.53 19.06
N ASN A 326 -51.60 147.15 20.32
CA ASN A 326 -52.22 147.76 21.50
C ASN A 326 -51.81 149.23 21.68
N LEU A 327 -50.53 149.54 21.42
CA LEU A 327 -50.03 150.92 21.43
C LEU A 327 -50.71 151.76 20.34
N ALA A 328 -50.77 151.27 19.11
CA ALA A 328 -51.44 151.94 18.00
C ALA A 328 -52.94 152.19 18.27
N SER A 329 -53.62 151.21 18.86
CA SER A 329 -55.03 151.33 19.29
C SER A 329 -55.20 152.46 20.33
N THR A 330 -54.31 152.51 21.32
CA THR A 330 -54.31 153.55 22.36
C THR A 330 -54.02 154.93 21.78
N THR A 331 -53.07 155.04 20.84
CA THR A 331 -52.77 156.30 20.13
C THR A 331 -53.97 156.79 19.32
N LYS A 332 -54.70 155.88 18.64
CA LYS A 332 -55.92 156.23 17.90
C LYS A 332 -56.97 156.89 18.80
N THR A 333 -57.24 156.31 19.98
CA THR A 333 -58.19 156.87 20.96
C THR A 333 -57.76 158.27 21.46
N GLN A 334 -56.46 158.50 21.69
CA GLN A 334 -55.95 159.82 22.09
C GLN A 334 -56.07 160.87 20.98
N VAL A 335 -55.92 160.48 19.71
CA VAL A 335 -56.13 161.37 18.56
C VAL A 335 -57.60 161.74 18.44
N GLU A 336 -58.51 160.77 18.57
CA GLU A 336 -59.97 160.99 18.51
C GLU A 336 -60.44 161.95 19.61
N GLN A 337 -59.91 161.85 20.83
CA GLN A 337 -60.17 162.83 21.89
C GLN A 337 -59.71 164.26 21.52
N LYS A 338 -58.49 164.41 20.99
CA LYS A 338 -57.96 165.72 20.58
C LYS A 338 -58.75 166.38 19.45
N VAL A 339 -59.32 165.61 18.53
CA VAL A 339 -60.17 166.15 17.45
C VAL A 339 -61.45 166.74 18.03
N ASN A 340 -62.12 166.01 18.93
CA ASN A 340 -63.35 166.48 19.59
C ASN A 340 -63.12 167.76 20.41
N ASP A 341 -61.99 167.87 21.12
CA ASP A 341 -61.62 169.07 21.88
C ASP A 341 -61.40 170.30 20.98
N LEU A 342 -60.87 170.10 19.76
CA LEU A 342 -60.64 171.18 18.79
C LEU A 342 -61.93 171.70 18.16
N GLU A 343 -62.88 170.81 17.82
CA GLU A 343 -64.20 171.21 17.30
C GLU A 343 -64.94 172.12 18.29
N GLN A 344 -64.82 171.84 19.59
CA GLN A 344 -65.49 172.63 20.64
C GLN A 344 -64.88 174.04 20.82
N GLN A 345 -63.59 174.25 20.52
CA GLN A 345 -62.95 175.57 20.63
C GLN A 345 -63.39 176.53 19.52
N ILE A 346 -63.62 176.03 18.30
CA ILE A 346 -63.99 176.87 17.14
C ILE A 346 -65.33 177.58 17.36
N GLY A 347 -66.27 176.95 18.07
CA GLY A 347 -67.61 177.50 18.27
C GLY A 347 -67.75 178.71 19.21
N THR A 348 -66.69 179.18 19.89
CA THR A 348 -66.86 180.10 21.03
C THR A 348 -66.13 181.44 21.03
N LYS A 349 -65.15 181.74 20.14
CA LYS A 349 -64.24 182.90 20.36
C LYS A 349 -63.85 183.83 19.19
N GLN A 350 -64.62 183.91 18.09
CA GLN A 350 -64.62 185.03 17.09
C GLN A 350 -66.03 185.18 16.43
N GLY A 351 -66.46 186.31 15.84
CA GLY A 351 -65.90 187.67 15.81
C GLY A 351 -66.65 188.67 14.89
N THR A 352 -67.39 189.63 15.47
CA THR A 352 -68.11 190.80 14.84
C THR A 352 -69.28 190.55 13.86
N THR A 353 -70.36 191.31 14.07
CA THR A 353 -71.59 191.42 13.26
C THR A 353 -71.97 192.91 13.11
N VAL A 354 -72.73 193.26 12.07
CA VAL A 354 -73.37 194.60 11.94
C VAL A 354 -74.90 194.44 11.90
N THR A 355 -75.62 195.34 12.57
CA THR A 355 -77.06 195.29 12.79
C THR A 355 -77.68 196.69 12.69
N LEU A 356 -79.00 196.76 12.50
CA LEU A 356 -79.76 198.02 12.59
C LEU A 356 -81.01 197.81 13.44
N ASN A 357 -81.14 198.59 14.52
CA ASN A 357 -82.21 198.53 15.53
C ASN A 357 -82.52 197.14 16.10
N GLY A 358 -81.48 196.43 16.57
CA GLY A 358 -81.66 195.19 17.36
C GLY A 358 -82.03 193.93 16.58
N THR A 359 -82.26 194.06 15.27
CA THR A 359 -82.49 192.92 14.35
C THR A 359 -81.24 192.74 13.46
N PRO A 360 -80.79 191.50 13.19
CA PRO A 360 -79.78 191.23 12.18
C PRO A 360 -80.27 191.70 10.80
N GLN A 361 -79.44 192.47 10.09
CA GLN A 361 -79.76 192.98 8.76
C GLN A 361 -79.04 192.17 7.68
N ALA A 362 -79.68 192.01 6.51
CA ALA A 362 -79.05 191.45 5.32
C ALA A 362 -78.60 192.53 4.31
N THR A 363 -79.10 193.76 4.45
CA THR A 363 -78.86 194.92 3.55
C THR A 363 -79.01 196.26 4.32
N PHE A 364 -78.53 197.37 3.74
CA PHE A 364 -78.65 198.72 4.31
C PHE A 364 -78.78 199.78 3.17
N GLU A 365 -79.70 200.74 3.31
CA GLU A 365 -79.88 201.85 2.35
C GLU A 365 -79.22 203.16 2.83
N GLY A 366 -78.67 203.95 1.90
CA GLY A 366 -77.95 205.19 2.18
C GLY A 366 -78.51 206.42 1.44
N GLY A 367 -79.78 206.76 1.65
CA GLY A 367 -80.32 208.06 1.22
C GLY A 367 -79.89 209.18 2.18
N GLY A 368 -79.34 210.28 1.65
CA GLY A 368 -78.94 211.46 2.43
C GLY A 368 -77.45 211.53 2.83
N LEU A 369 -76.59 210.66 2.29
CA LEU A 369 -75.12 210.73 2.47
C LEU A 369 -74.40 211.42 1.30
N ILE A 370 -75.12 211.82 0.24
CA ILE A 370 -74.60 212.56 -0.92
C ILE A 370 -75.71 213.53 -1.39
N ASP A 371 -75.41 214.83 -1.45
CA ASP A 371 -76.22 215.87 -2.12
C ASP A 371 -75.92 215.89 -3.63
N GLU A 372 -76.81 216.46 -4.46
CA GLU A 372 -76.61 216.60 -5.91
C GLU A 372 -75.39 217.47 -6.32
N ASN A 373 -74.72 218.12 -5.36
CA ASN A 373 -73.48 218.89 -5.55
C ASN A 373 -72.23 218.27 -4.88
N ASP A 374 -72.35 217.17 -4.12
CA ASP A 374 -71.24 216.64 -3.31
C ASP A 374 -70.25 215.78 -4.10
N THR A 375 -68.95 215.96 -3.82
CA THR A 375 -67.84 215.20 -4.42
C THR A 375 -67.14 214.35 -3.38
N ILE A 376 -67.21 213.01 -3.52
CA ILE A 376 -66.49 212.07 -2.64
C ILE A 376 -65.24 211.54 -3.36
N ILE A 377 -64.09 211.65 -2.69
CA ILE A 377 -62.75 211.35 -3.23
C ILE A 377 -62.28 209.98 -2.72
N PHE A 378 -61.75 209.15 -3.62
CA PHE A 378 -61.07 207.90 -3.27
C PHE A 378 -59.54 208.11 -3.25
N SER A 379 -58.90 207.73 -2.15
CA SER A 379 -57.43 207.62 -2.04
C SER A 379 -57.04 206.16 -1.81
N GLY A 380 -56.33 205.56 -2.78
CA GLY A 380 -55.82 204.19 -2.69
C GLY A 380 -54.35 204.10 -2.31
N GLY A 381 -53.93 202.91 -1.87
CA GLY A 381 -52.58 202.56 -1.41
C GLY A 381 -52.63 201.96 0.01
N GLU A 382 -52.09 200.79 0.31
CA GLU A 382 -51.27 199.83 -0.47
C GLU A 382 -51.90 198.43 -0.50
N ALA A 383 -51.33 197.52 -1.31
CA ALA A 383 -51.93 196.24 -1.73
C ALA A 383 -51.50 195.01 -0.90
#